data_AF-A0A8X6YKA2-F1
#
_entry.id   AF-A0A8X6YKA2-F1
#
_cell.length_a   1.000
_cell.length_b   1.000
_cell.length_c   1.000
_cell.angle_alpha   90.00
_cell.angle_beta   90.00
_cell.angle_gamma   90.00
#
_symmetry.space_group_name_H-M   'P 1'
#
loop_
_entity.id
_entity.type
_entity.pdbx_description
1 polymer ?
#
loop_
_entity_poly.entity_id
_entity_poly.type
_entity_poly.pdbx_seq_one_letter_code
_entity_poly.pdbx_strand_id
1 'polypeptide(L)'
;MHHRSANEARSLISILMKHFFTQTHKHIQKSSDYCLVVDSDNCSSEDVKKIIKAKINPRESKLGVCDLKNIRGNKFLVKCFSENDRDRLLTEIQEKSPELKASLPKRRNPAIIVKNVPNEVNNEDLLKVISEQNPEIVVDDESIRQCKVRFTLNTFQHTRHVVIETHPMVRKSILRQTRLKIIWSVCVVDDFLIINRCFNCIGYNHRADECNNTLACFHCSGEHKGQDCPNRNAMACTNCIRFNHKTKNIHKKVNVNHKPFSECCPCHFL
;
A
#
# COMPACT_ATOMS: atom_id res chain seq x y z
N MET A 1 -28.71 30.44 -8.42
CA MET A 1 -27.80 30.49 -7.24
C MET A 1 -27.48 29.12 -6.62
N HIS A 2 -28.13 28.01 -7.00
CA HIS A 2 -27.90 26.69 -6.38
C HIS A 2 -26.68 25.87 -6.87
N HIS A 3 -26.01 26.27 -7.96
CA HIS A 3 -24.86 25.51 -8.50
C HIS A 3 -23.50 25.82 -7.85
N ARG A 4 -23.34 26.95 -7.13
CA ARG A 4 -22.07 27.30 -6.46
C ARG A 4 -21.84 26.49 -5.17
N SER A 5 -22.91 26.24 -4.41
CA SER A 5 -22.89 25.49 -3.14
C SER A 5 -22.41 24.03 -3.28
N ALA A 6 -22.77 23.34 -4.37
CA ALA A 6 -22.38 21.94 -4.57
C ALA A 6 -20.89 21.77 -4.91
N ASN A 7 -20.30 22.75 -5.61
CA ASN A 7 -18.87 22.73 -5.95
C ASN A 7 -18.00 23.10 -4.75
N GLU A 8 -18.46 24.03 -3.90
CA GLU A 8 -17.79 24.36 -2.63
C GLU A 8 -17.83 23.17 -1.66
N ALA A 9 -18.96 22.46 -1.56
CA ALA A 9 -19.08 21.26 -0.73
C ALA A 9 -18.14 20.12 -1.22
N ARG A 10 -18.05 19.89 -2.53
CA ARG A 10 -17.11 18.89 -3.10
C ARG A 10 -15.65 19.26 -2.88
N SER A 11 -15.32 20.56 -2.97
CA SER A 11 -13.98 21.08 -2.68
C SER A 11 -13.61 20.87 -1.22
N LEU A 12 -14.51 21.21 -0.29
CA LEU A 12 -14.31 21.04 1.14
C LEU A 12 -14.20 19.56 1.53
N ILE A 13 -15.01 18.67 0.93
CA ILE A 13 -14.88 17.22 1.14
C ILE A 13 -13.52 16.72 0.64
N SER A 14 -13.06 17.16 -0.54
CA SER A 14 -11.74 16.77 -1.06
C SER A 14 -10.60 17.28 -0.18
N ILE A 15 -10.68 18.51 0.34
CA ILE A 15 -9.69 19.08 1.26
C ILE A 15 -9.70 18.31 2.60
N LEU A 16 -10.87 18.00 3.15
CA LEU A 16 -11.02 17.20 4.38
C LEU A 16 -10.50 15.79 4.18
N MET A 17 -10.73 15.16 3.02
CA MET A 17 -10.16 13.87 2.68
C MET A 17 -8.63 13.96 2.59
N LYS A 18 -8.07 14.98 1.92
CA LYS A 18 -6.61 15.20 1.85
C LYS A 18 -5.99 15.42 3.23
N HIS A 19 -6.67 16.16 4.12
CA HIS A 19 -6.23 16.34 5.50
C HIS A 19 -6.31 15.05 6.33
N PHE A 20 -7.37 14.26 6.16
CA PHE A 20 -7.52 12.97 6.81
C PHE A 20 -6.44 11.98 6.33
N PHE A 21 -6.19 11.91 5.02
CA PHE A 21 -5.14 11.07 4.43
C PHE A 21 -3.73 11.48 4.89
N THR A 22 -3.44 12.78 5.02
CA THR A 22 -2.14 13.24 5.54
C THR A 22 -1.98 12.95 7.03
N GLN A 23 -3.05 12.97 7.82
CA GLN A 23 -3.03 12.59 9.24
C GLN A 23 -2.93 11.07 9.43
N THR A 24 -3.62 10.26 8.62
CA THR A 24 -3.48 8.79 8.65
C THR A 24 -2.08 8.37 8.19
N HIS A 25 -1.47 9.04 7.22
CA HIS A 25 -0.07 8.82 6.84
C HIS A 25 0.94 9.12 7.96
N LYS A 26 0.66 10.00 8.92
CA LYS A 26 1.51 10.15 10.12
C LYS A 26 1.43 8.94 11.06
N HIS A 27 0.38 8.11 10.93
CA HIS A 27 0.11 7.00 11.84
C HIS A 27 0.37 5.60 11.22
N ILE A 28 0.69 5.55 9.93
CA ILE A 28 1.06 4.34 9.19
C ILE A 28 2.58 4.31 9.10
N GLN A 29 3.20 3.27 9.65
CA GLN A 29 4.64 2.99 9.77
C GLN A 29 5.30 3.38 11.11
N LYS A 30 5.03 2.57 12.14
CA LYS A 30 5.99 2.26 13.22
C LYS A 30 6.29 0.75 13.33
N SER A 31 5.97 -0.01 12.28
CA SER A 31 5.96 -1.48 12.33
C SER A 31 7.21 -2.15 11.74
N SER A 32 8.13 -1.41 11.11
CA SER A 32 9.13 -2.00 10.20
C SER A 32 10.54 -1.42 10.34
N ASP A 33 10.94 -0.98 11.53
CA ASP A 33 12.19 -0.23 11.59
C ASP A 33 13.41 -1.16 11.46
N TYR A 34 13.35 -2.39 12.00
CA TYR A 34 14.47 -3.34 11.96
C TYR A 34 14.00 -4.76 11.63
N CYS A 35 13.66 -5.02 10.36
CA CYS A 35 13.24 -6.34 9.92
C CYS A 35 14.12 -6.89 8.80
N LEU A 36 14.20 -8.21 8.73
CA LEU A 36 14.91 -8.97 7.72
C LEU A 36 13.98 -10.05 7.17
N VAL A 37 13.96 -10.24 5.85
CA VAL A 37 13.27 -11.33 5.18
C VAL A 37 14.30 -12.39 4.80
N VAL A 38 14.07 -13.62 5.21
CA VAL A 38 14.88 -14.79 4.86
C VAL A 38 14.03 -15.75 4.04
N ASP A 39 14.56 -16.23 2.93
CA ASP A 39 13.93 -17.28 2.13
C ASP A 39 14.95 -18.28 1.58
N SER A 40 14.45 -19.37 1.02
CA SER A 40 15.23 -20.41 0.35
C SER A 40 14.44 -20.90 -0.84
N ASP A 41 15.12 -21.18 -1.96
CA ASP A 41 14.47 -21.69 -3.17
C ASP A 41 14.04 -23.17 -3.00
N ASN A 42 14.61 -23.88 -2.02
CA ASN A 42 14.54 -25.34 -1.90
C ASN A 42 13.73 -25.85 -0.70
N CYS A 43 13.34 -24.97 0.23
CA CYS A 43 12.79 -25.38 1.53
C CYS A 43 11.55 -24.59 1.93
N SER A 44 10.72 -25.17 2.81
CA SER A 44 9.53 -24.50 3.35
C SER A 44 9.90 -23.41 4.38
N SER A 45 8.96 -22.52 4.71
CA SER A 45 9.17 -21.49 5.74
C SER A 45 9.54 -22.07 7.11
N GLU A 46 8.98 -23.23 7.44
CA GLU A 46 9.22 -23.96 8.68
C GLU A 46 10.65 -24.52 8.72
N ASP A 47 11.16 -24.98 7.59
CA ASP A 47 12.52 -25.51 7.48
C ASP A 47 13.54 -24.38 7.51
N VAL A 48 13.29 -23.25 6.84
CA VAL A 48 14.09 -22.02 6.97
C VAL A 48 14.16 -21.58 8.44
N LYS A 49 13.04 -21.60 9.16
CA LYS A 49 12.99 -21.29 10.59
C LYS A 49 13.83 -22.26 11.44
N LYS A 50 13.81 -23.56 11.13
CA LYS A 50 14.63 -24.57 11.82
C LYS A 50 16.12 -24.34 11.56
N ILE A 51 16.50 -24.09 10.31
CA ILE A 51 17.89 -23.83 9.91
C ILE A 51 18.43 -22.60 10.66
N ILE A 52 17.68 -21.49 10.66
CA ILE A 52 18.06 -20.27 11.39
C ILE A 52 18.24 -20.57 12.88
N LYS A 53 17.28 -21.24 13.52
CA LYS A 53 17.36 -21.57 14.95
C LYS A 53 18.50 -22.53 15.30
N ALA A 54 18.88 -23.41 14.38
CA ALA A 54 19.95 -24.38 14.59
C ALA A 54 21.34 -23.76 14.39
N LYS A 55 21.49 -22.88 13.39
CA LYS A 55 22.80 -22.33 12.99
C LYS A 55 23.14 -20.98 13.63
N ILE A 56 22.12 -20.23 14.06
CA ILE A 56 22.29 -18.90 14.64
C ILE A 56 21.89 -18.96 16.11
N ASN A 57 22.86 -18.65 16.98
CA ASN A 57 22.63 -18.54 18.41
C ASN A 57 22.61 -17.06 18.82
N PRO A 58 21.42 -16.45 19.03
CA PRO A 58 21.33 -15.04 19.38
C PRO A 58 22.05 -14.67 20.69
N ARG A 59 22.28 -15.64 21.59
CA ARG A 59 22.98 -15.40 22.85
C ARG A 59 24.48 -15.21 22.64
N GLU A 60 25.10 -16.07 21.85
CA GLU A 60 26.54 -15.99 21.52
C GLU A 60 26.82 -14.73 20.71
N SER A 61 25.98 -14.47 19.71
CA SER A 61 26.10 -13.31 18.84
C SER A 61 25.61 -12.01 19.48
N LYS A 62 25.06 -12.05 20.71
CA LYS A 62 24.47 -10.90 21.40
C LYS A 62 23.49 -10.13 20.50
N LEU A 63 22.61 -10.85 19.81
CA LEU A 63 21.61 -10.30 18.89
C LEU A 63 20.28 -10.11 19.60
N GLY A 64 19.73 -8.90 19.52
CA GLY A 64 18.36 -8.62 19.94
C GLY A 64 17.34 -9.07 18.89
N VAL A 65 16.76 -10.26 19.03
CA VAL A 65 15.64 -10.73 18.19
C VAL A 65 14.32 -10.56 18.95
N CYS A 66 13.39 -9.78 18.39
CA CYS A 66 12.11 -9.47 19.02
C CYS A 66 10.98 -10.40 18.59
N ASP A 67 10.93 -10.78 17.32
CA ASP A 67 9.81 -11.56 16.78
C ASP A 67 10.22 -12.34 15.52
N LEU A 68 9.53 -13.44 15.28
CA LEU A 68 9.77 -14.39 14.20
C LEU A 68 8.45 -14.81 13.56
N LYS A 69 8.22 -14.41 12.30
CA LYS A 69 6.91 -14.56 11.64
C LYS A 69 7.03 -15.16 10.25
N ASN A 70 6.22 -16.18 9.96
CA ASN A 70 6.05 -16.69 8.60
C ASN A 70 5.34 -15.63 7.75
N ILE A 71 5.86 -15.39 6.54
CA ILE A 71 5.28 -14.50 5.55
C ILE A 71 5.12 -15.23 4.21
N ARG A 72 4.42 -14.60 3.26
CA ARG A 72 4.03 -15.26 2.01
C ARG A 72 5.21 -15.69 1.15
N GLY A 73 5.03 -16.81 0.45
CA GLY A 73 5.99 -17.35 -0.52
C GLY A 73 7.13 -18.12 0.15
N ASN A 74 6.83 -18.91 1.18
CA ASN A 74 7.81 -19.67 1.97
C ASN A 74 8.93 -18.80 2.57
N LYS A 75 8.60 -17.55 2.89
CA LYS A 75 9.55 -16.58 3.45
C LYS A 75 9.35 -16.43 4.95
N PHE A 76 10.40 -15.98 5.60
CA PHE A 76 10.46 -15.84 7.04
C PHE A 76 10.91 -14.42 7.42
N LEU A 77 10.13 -13.73 8.24
CA LEU A 77 10.42 -12.38 8.71
C LEU A 77 11.01 -12.43 10.12
N VAL A 78 12.20 -11.87 10.28
CA VAL A 78 12.87 -11.69 11.57
C VAL A 78 12.81 -10.22 11.95
N LYS A 79 12.25 -9.92 13.11
CA LYS A 79 12.25 -8.57 13.68
C LYS A 79 13.36 -8.46 14.72
N CYS A 80 14.23 -7.49 14.54
CA CYS A 80 15.34 -7.18 15.44
C CYS A 80 15.02 -5.99 16.34
N PHE A 81 15.79 -5.84 17.40
CA PHE A 81 15.67 -4.75 18.37
C PHE A 81 16.24 -3.44 17.83
N SER A 82 17.32 -3.51 17.04
CA SER A 82 17.98 -2.36 16.44
C SER A 82 18.41 -2.61 14.99
N GLU A 83 18.75 -1.53 14.28
CA GLU A 83 19.34 -1.56 12.93
C GLU A 83 20.66 -2.34 12.93
N ASN A 84 21.51 -2.10 13.93
CA ASN A 84 22.76 -2.83 14.11
C ASN A 84 22.53 -4.34 14.30
N ASP A 85 21.53 -4.75 15.09
CA ASP A 85 21.20 -6.17 15.26
C ASP A 85 20.72 -6.81 13.95
N ARG A 86 19.93 -6.08 13.16
CA ARG A 86 19.46 -6.54 11.85
C ARG A 86 20.63 -6.75 10.88
N ASP A 87 21.55 -5.79 10.82
CA ASP A 87 22.68 -5.85 9.88
C ASP A 87 23.69 -6.94 10.28
N ARG A 88 23.95 -7.09 11.58
CA ARG A 88 24.77 -8.20 12.10
C ARG A 88 24.13 -9.56 11.83
N LEU A 89 22.80 -9.68 11.99
CA LEU A 89 22.07 -10.89 11.65
C LEU A 89 22.12 -11.19 10.14
N LEU A 90 22.03 -10.16 9.28
CA LEU A 90 22.17 -10.31 7.83
C LEU A 90 23.53 -10.92 7.49
N THR A 91 24.61 -10.37 8.04
CA THR A 91 25.98 -10.89 7.84
C THR A 91 26.10 -12.32 8.35
N GLU A 92 25.60 -12.60 9.56
CA GLU A 92 25.72 -13.94 10.15
C GLU A 92 24.95 -15.01 9.36
N ILE A 93 23.78 -14.67 8.81
CA ILE A 93 23.04 -15.58 7.92
C ILE A 93 23.84 -15.85 6.64
N GLN A 94 24.39 -14.81 6.02
CA GLN A 94 25.18 -14.94 4.79
C GLN A 94 26.43 -15.79 5.00
N GLU A 95 27.08 -15.70 6.15
CA GLU A 95 28.28 -16.48 6.49
C GLU A 95 27.97 -17.93 6.86
N LYS A 96 27.00 -18.16 7.76
CA LYS A 96 26.74 -19.50 8.32
C LYS A 96 25.74 -20.33 7.51
N SER A 97 24.92 -19.67 6.70
CA SER A 97 23.82 -20.29 5.96
C SER A 97 23.73 -19.73 4.54
N PRO A 98 24.76 -19.93 3.69
CA PRO A 98 24.77 -19.42 2.31
C PRO A 98 23.64 -20.01 1.45
N GLU A 99 23.03 -21.12 1.86
CA GLU A 99 21.82 -21.68 1.23
C GLU A 99 20.55 -20.85 1.48
N LEU A 100 20.59 -19.88 2.40
CA LEU A 100 19.51 -18.96 2.70
C LEU A 100 19.78 -17.59 2.07
N LYS A 101 18.71 -16.96 1.59
CA LYS A 101 18.73 -15.60 1.05
C LYS A 101 18.12 -14.65 2.07
N ALA A 102 18.98 -13.87 2.71
CA ALA A 102 18.56 -12.81 3.62
C ALA A 102 18.56 -11.45 2.90
N SER A 103 17.49 -10.68 3.05
CA SER A 103 17.35 -9.34 2.46
C SER A 103 16.46 -8.43 3.29
N LEU A 104 16.62 -7.12 3.11
CA LEU A 104 15.69 -6.15 3.69
C LEU A 104 14.30 -6.29 3.06
N PRO A 105 13.22 -6.11 3.84
CA PRO A 105 11.87 -6.09 3.28
C PRO A 105 11.76 -5.04 2.16
N LYS A 106 11.49 -5.49 0.93
CA LYS A 106 11.29 -4.59 -0.20
C LYS A 106 10.07 -3.72 0.05
N ARG A 107 10.29 -2.42 0.20
CA ARG A 107 9.21 -1.42 0.20
C ARG A 107 8.77 -1.20 -1.24
N ARG A 108 7.46 -1.09 -1.47
CA ARG A 108 6.92 -0.72 -2.78
C ARG A 108 7.03 0.79 -2.92
N ASN A 109 7.49 1.25 -4.08
CA ASN A 109 7.37 2.66 -4.43
C ASN A 109 5.89 3.05 -4.49
N PRO A 110 5.54 4.26 -4.04
CA PRO A 110 4.19 4.77 -4.19
C PRO A 110 3.83 4.98 -5.66
N ALA A 111 2.53 5.05 -5.93
CA ALA A 111 2.02 5.35 -7.26
C ALA A 111 1.06 6.53 -7.22
N ILE A 112 1.01 7.26 -8.32
CA ILE A 112 0.03 8.31 -8.60
C ILE A 112 -0.77 7.95 -9.84
N ILE A 113 -1.95 8.52 -9.96
CA ILE A 113 -2.75 8.47 -11.19
C ILE A 113 -2.84 9.88 -11.78
N VAL A 114 -2.43 10.00 -13.04
CA VAL A 114 -2.55 11.22 -13.82
C VAL A 114 -3.76 11.06 -14.75
N LYS A 115 -4.76 11.93 -14.56
CA LYS A 115 -6.03 11.87 -15.30
C LYS A 115 -5.97 12.75 -16.55
N ASN A 116 -6.58 12.23 -17.61
CA ASN A 116 -6.74 12.88 -18.91
C ASN A 116 -5.42 13.29 -19.58
N VAL A 117 -4.40 12.42 -19.48
CA VAL A 117 -3.13 12.58 -20.23
C VAL A 117 -3.44 12.51 -21.73
N PRO A 118 -3.02 13.50 -22.54
CA PRO A 118 -3.18 13.46 -23.99
C PRO A 118 -2.53 12.23 -24.63
N ASN A 119 -3.22 11.58 -25.58
CA ASN A 119 -2.70 10.38 -26.26
C ASN A 119 -1.50 10.69 -27.19
N GLU A 120 -1.28 11.95 -27.53
CA GLU A 120 -0.10 12.44 -28.27
C GLU A 120 1.23 12.23 -27.52
N VAL A 121 1.20 12.14 -26.18
CA VAL A 121 2.37 11.80 -25.37
C VAL A 121 2.38 10.30 -25.13
N ASN A 122 3.37 9.59 -25.69
CA ASN A 122 3.58 8.16 -25.43
C ASN A 122 4.08 7.90 -23.99
N ASN A 123 4.25 6.64 -23.59
CA ASN A 123 4.65 6.32 -22.20
C ASN A 123 6.14 6.58 -21.96
N GLU A 124 6.94 6.43 -23.00
CA GLU A 124 8.40 6.54 -23.00
C GLU A 124 8.84 7.99 -22.73
N ASP A 125 8.13 8.96 -23.31
CA ASP A 125 8.41 10.38 -23.21
C ASP A 125 7.64 11.08 -22.09
N LEU A 126 6.60 10.45 -21.53
CA LEU A 126 5.69 11.08 -20.55
C LEU A 126 6.44 11.65 -19.33
N LEU A 127 7.37 10.88 -18.75
CA LEU A 127 8.13 11.33 -17.60
C LEU A 127 9.07 12.48 -17.93
N LYS A 128 9.66 12.45 -19.13
CA LYS A 128 10.53 13.51 -19.63
C LYS A 128 9.73 14.81 -19.80
N VAL A 129 8.58 14.76 -20.49
CA VAL A 129 7.67 15.92 -20.65
C VAL A 129 7.24 16.48 -19.29
N ILE A 130 6.87 15.61 -18.35
CA ILE A 130 6.49 16.04 -17.00
C ILE A 130 7.66 16.75 -16.32
N SER A 131 8.88 16.22 -16.40
CA SER A 131 10.07 16.83 -15.78
C SER A 131 10.43 18.19 -16.40
N GLU A 132 10.34 18.31 -17.73
CA GLU A 132 10.70 19.54 -18.45
C GLU A 132 9.68 20.67 -18.23
N GLN A 133 8.39 20.34 -18.18
CA GLN A 133 7.32 21.33 -18.06
C GLN A 133 6.94 21.67 -16.60
N ASN A 134 7.38 20.87 -15.64
CA ASN A 134 7.09 21.06 -14.21
C ASN A 134 8.39 21.07 -13.37
N PRO A 135 9.34 22.00 -13.64
CA PRO A 135 10.60 22.08 -12.91
C PRO A 135 10.40 22.27 -11.39
N GLU A 136 9.26 22.79 -10.96
CA GLU A 136 8.88 22.96 -9.56
C GLU A 136 8.62 21.64 -8.79
N ILE A 137 8.50 20.51 -9.48
CA ILE A 137 8.25 19.19 -8.89
C ILE A 137 9.55 18.40 -8.73
N VAL A 138 10.50 18.63 -9.63
CA VAL A 138 11.76 17.93 -9.72
C VAL A 138 12.60 18.25 -8.49
N VAL A 139 12.82 17.25 -7.65
CA VAL A 139 13.67 17.39 -6.46
C VAL A 139 15.13 17.15 -6.82
N ASP A 140 15.37 16.12 -7.62
CA ASP A 140 16.67 15.72 -8.14
C ASP A 140 16.46 14.71 -9.29
N ASP A 141 17.43 14.61 -10.20
CA ASP A 141 17.34 13.74 -11.38
C ASP A 141 17.28 12.24 -11.02
N GLU A 142 17.89 11.84 -9.90
CA GLU A 142 17.94 10.45 -9.47
C GLU A 142 16.56 9.96 -9.03
N SER A 143 15.83 10.78 -8.27
CA SER A 143 14.45 10.52 -7.89
C SER A 143 13.52 10.35 -9.11
N ILE A 144 13.76 11.09 -10.19
CA ILE A 144 12.97 10.99 -11.43
C ILE A 144 13.31 9.72 -12.20
N ARG A 145 14.59 9.34 -12.29
CA ARG A 145 15.02 8.08 -12.92
C ARG A 145 14.39 6.85 -12.27
N GLN A 146 14.03 6.93 -10.99
CA GLN A 146 13.32 5.86 -10.27
C GLN A 146 11.81 5.84 -10.53
N CYS A 147 11.26 6.86 -11.17
CA CYS A 147 9.87 6.89 -11.58
C CYS A 147 9.67 6.10 -12.89
N LYS A 148 8.53 5.44 -13.04
CA LYS A 148 8.19 4.71 -14.27
C LYS A 148 6.68 4.67 -14.50
N VAL A 149 6.28 4.75 -15.76
CA VAL A 149 4.89 4.46 -16.14
C VAL A 149 4.61 2.98 -15.91
N ARG A 150 3.57 2.66 -15.13
CA ARG A 150 3.20 1.27 -14.85
C ARG A 150 2.25 0.71 -15.89
N PHE A 151 1.12 1.38 -16.09
CA PHE A 151 0.06 0.98 -17.01
C PHE A 151 -0.93 2.12 -17.23
N THR A 152 -1.73 1.98 -18.28
CA THR A 152 -2.90 2.82 -18.54
C THR A 152 -4.12 2.22 -17.87
N LEU A 153 -4.78 2.97 -16.99
CA LEU A 153 -5.97 2.51 -16.27
C LEU A 153 -7.23 2.62 -17.13
N ASN A 154 -7.39 3.73 -17.85
CA ASN A 154 -8.52 4.00 -18.72
C ASN A 154 -8.05 4.70 -19.99
N THR A 155 -8.71 4.40 -21.11
CA THR A 155 -8.45 5.05 -22.40
C THR A 155 -9.74 5.68 -22.91
N PHE A 156 -9.63 6.90 -23.41
CA PHE A 156 -10.69 7.67 -24.05
C PHE A 156 -10.23 8.06 -25.47
N GLN A 157 -11.12 8.68 -26.25
CA GLN A 157 -10.86 9.02 -27.65
C GLN A 157 -9.54 9.79 -27.87
N HIS A 158 -9.24 10.79 -27.03
CA HIS A 158 -8.06 11.65 -27.18
C HIS A 158 -7.14 11.67 -25.94
N THR A 159 -7.55 11.03 -24.86
CA THR A 159 -6.82 11.07 -23.58
C THR A 159 -6.86 9.73 -22.88
N ARG A 160 -6.02 9.56 -21.87
CA ARG A 160 -5.92 8.36 -21.06
C ARG A 160 -5.60 8.67 -19.60
N HIS A 161 -5.96 7.77 -18.69
CA HIS A 161 -5.57 7.84 -17.28
C HIS A 161 -4.37 6.93 -17.08
N VAL A 162 -3.26 7.48 -16.63
CA VAL A 162 -1.98 6.78 -16.53
C VAL A 162 -1.57 6.62 -15.08
N VAL A 163 -1.18 5.42 -14.70
CA VAL A 163 -0.61 5.16 -13.37
C VAL A 163 0.90 5.19 -13.46
N ILE A 164 1.51 6.02 -12.63
CA ILE A 164 2.96 6.23 -12.57
C ILE A 164 3.46 5.79 -11.20
N GLU A 165 4.42 4.86 -11.18
CA GLU A 165 5.22 4.56 -10.00
C GLU A 165 6.23 5.68 -9.78
N THR A 166 6.36 6.15 -8.55
CA THR A 166 7.13 7.36 -8.24
C THR A 166 8.02 7.15 -7.03
N HIS A 167 9.17 7.84 -7.00
CA HIS A 167 9.94 7.97 -5.77
C HIS A 167 9.12 8.72 -4.70
N PRO A 168 9.21 8.38 -3.39
CA PRO A 168 8.40 9.03 -2.35
C PRO A 168 8.51 10.56 -2.30
N MET A 169 9.68 11.12 -2.62
CA MET A 169 9.88 12.57 -2.67
C MET A 169 9.12 13.20 -3.85
N VAL A 170 9.23 12.61 -5.04
CA VAL A 170 8.52 13.06 -6.25
C VAL A 170 7.01 12.99 -6.04
N ARG A 171 6.50 11.88 -5.51
CA ARG A 171 5.07 11.73 -5.16
C ARG A 171 4.60 12.86 -4.26
N LYS A 172 5.36 13.17 -3.21
CA LYS A 172 5.02 14.24 -2.25
C LYS A 172 4.98 15.61 -2.93
N SER A 173 5.93 15.91 -3.81
CA SER A 173 5.94 17.15 -4.59
C SER A 173 4.76 17.24 -5.55
N ILE A 174 4.49 16.18 -6.32
CA ILE A 174 3.36 16.14 -7.27
C ILE A 174 2.02 16.32 -6.55
N LEU A 175 1.79 15.57 -5.46
CA LEU A 175 0.51 15.61 -4.74
C LEU A 175 0.26 16.94 -4.01
N ARG A 176 1.31 17.71 -3.69
CA ARG A 176 1.15 19.08 -3.18
C ARG A 176 0.57 20.02 -4.23
N GLN A 177 0.94 19.84 -5.49
CA GLN A 177 0.49 20.67 -6.61
C GLN A 177 -0.84 20.19 -7.19
N THR A 178 -1.14 18.89 -7.08
CA THR A 178 -2.39 18.22 -7.51
C THR A 178 -2.66 18.25 -9.02
N ARG A 179 -1.79 18.91 -9.79
CA ARG A 179 -1.92 19.10 -11.23
C ARG A 179 -0.54 19.06 -11.89
N LEU A 180 -0.50 18.57 -13.13
CA LEU A 180 0.70 18.52 -13.97
C LEU A 180 0.43 19.19 -15.32
N LYS A 181 1.38 20.01 -15.77
CA LYS A 181 1.45 20.51 -17.14
C LYS A 181 2.01 19.40 -18.04
N ILE A 182 1.26 19.03 -19.08
CA ILE A 182 1.64 18.01 -20.06
C ILE A 182 1.23 18.51 -21.45
N ILE A 183 2.22 18.88 -22.25
CA ILE A 183 2.08 19.62 -23.52
C ILE A 183 1.14 20.83 -23.36
N TRP A 184 -0.02 20.81 -24.01
CA TRP A 184 -1.02 21.88 -24.00
C TRP A 184 -2.12 21.64 -22.95
N SER A 185 -1.96 20.63 -22.09
CA SER A 185 -2.97 20.20 -21.14
C SER A 185 -2.50 20.33 -19.70
N VAL A 186 -3.44 20.63 -18.79
CA VAL A 186 -3.21 20.57 -17.35
C VAL A 186 -3.99 19.40 -16.77
N CYS A 187 -3.28 18.32 -16.47
CA CYS A 187 -3.82 17.06 -16.00
C CYS A 187 -3.97 17.06 -14.48
N VAL A 188 -5.07 16.49 -13.97
CA VAL A 188 -5.29 16.34 -12.52
C VAL A 188 -4.55 15.09 -12.04
N VAL A 189 -3.92 15.18 -10.87
CA VAL A 189 -3.23 14.07 -10.24
C VAL A 189 -3.85 13.72 -8.90
N ASP A 190 -4.07 12.43 -8.70
CA ASP A 190 -4.46 11.86 -7.41
C ASP A 190 -3.49 10.76 -6.99
N ASP A 191 -3.53 10.42 -5.71
CA ASP A 191 -2.77 9.30 -5.17
C ASP A 191 -3.38 7.98 -5.66
N PHE A 192 -2.53 7.01 -6.03
CA PHE A 192 -2.99 5.72 -6.53
C PHE A 192 -2.66 4.61 -5.55
N LEU A 193 -3.68 4.19 -4.80
CA LEU A 193 -3.58 3.14 -3.80
C LEU A 193 -4.22 1.85 -4.32
N ILE A 194 -3.40 0.81 -4.51
CA ILE A 194 -3.90 -0.53 -4.84
C ILE A 194 -4.22 -1.25 -3.54
N ILE A 195 -5.50 -1.29 -3.20
CA ILE A 195 -6.00 -2.08 -2.07
C ILE A 195 -6.50 -3.41 -2.64
N ASN A 196 -5.69 -4.46 -2.48
CA ASN A 196 -6.11 -5.80 -2.86
C ASN A 196 -7.20 -6.28 -1.89
N ARG A 197 -8.40 -6.55 -2.40
CA ARG A 197 -9.54 -7.02 -1.63
C ARG A 197 -9.91 -8.44 -2.06
N CYS A 198 -10.08 -9.31 -1.09
CA CYS A 198 -10.60 -10.65 -1.31
C CYS A 198 -12.09 -10.58 -1.64
N PHE A 199 -12.49 -11.12 -2.79
CA PHE A 199 -13.90 -11.17 -3.20
C PHE A 199 -14.74 -12.19 -2.43
N ASN A 200 -14.11 -13.09 -1.65
CA ASN A 200 -14.81 -14.03 -0.78
C ASN A 200 -15.14 -13.39 0.59
N CYS A 201 -14.12 -12.97 1.34
CA CYS A 201 -14.32 -12.52 2.72
C CYS A 201 -14.30 -10.99 2.90
N ILE A 202 -14.14 -10.23 1.81
CA ILE A 202 -14.02 -8.76 1.78
C ILE A 202 -12.77 -8.22 2.52
N GLY A 203 -11.92 -9.13 3.02
CA GLY A 203 -10.67 -8.81 3.70
C GLY A 203 -9.62 -8.23 2.77
N TYR A 204 -8.65 -7.52 3.35
CA TYR A 204 -7.55 -6.96 2.58
C TYR A 204 -6.40 -7.94 2.37
N ASN A 205 -5.57 -7.60 1.40
CA ASN A 205 -4.27 -8.16 1.09
C ASN A 205 -4.24 -9.60 0.55
N HIS A 206 -5.34 -10.35 0.43
CA HIS A 206 -5.33 -11.69 -0.18
C HIS A 206 -6.37 -11.80 -1.28
N ARG A 207 -6.18 -12.76 -2.19
CA ARG A 207 -7.12 -13.07 -3.27
C ARG A 207 -8.18 -14.07 -2.78
N ALA A 208 -9.22 -14.31 -3.59
CA ALA A 208 -10.32 -15.20 -3.22
C ALA A 208 -9.96 -16.69 -3.30
N ASP A 209 -9.11 -17.05 -4.26
CA ASP A 209 -8.49 -18.37 -4.44
C ASP A 209 -7.65 -18.81 -3.23
N GLU A 210 -7.01 -17.86 -2.54
CA GLU A 210 -6.18 -18.07 -1.35
C GLU A 210 -6.94 -17.85 -0.01
N CYS A 211 -8.27 -17.70 -0.06
CA CYS A 211 -9.05 -17.27 1.10
C CYS A 211 -9.52 -18.43 1.98
N ASN A 212 -9.01 -18.48 3.21
CA ASN A 212 -9.47 -19.43 4.24
C ASN A 212 -10.51 -18.84 5.21
N ASN A 213 -10.99 -17.63 4.97
CA ASN A 213 -12.00 -16.97 5.80
C ASN A 213 -13.42 -17.28 5.32
N THR A 214 -14.40 -17.09 6.22
CA THR A 214 -15.83 -17.20 5.88
C THR A 214 -16.24 -16.16 4.84
N LEU A 215 -17.17 -16.56 3.98
CA LEU A 215 -17.83 -15.69 2.99
C LEU A 215 -18.45 -14.50 3.73
N ALA A 216 -18.30 -13.30 3.17
CA ALA A 216 -18.87 -12.10 3.74
C ALA A 216 -19.57 -11.26 2.67
N CYS A 217 -20.80 -10.86 2.95
CA CYS A 217 -21.60 -9.99 2.12
C CYS A 217 -21.03 -8.57 2.13
N PHE A 218 -20.85 -7.97 0.95
CA PHE A 218 -20.33 -6.60 0.82
C PHE A 218 -21.35 -5.50 1.14
N HIS A 219 -22.60 -5.85 1.45
CA HIS A 219 -23.63 -4.93 1.91
C HIS A 219 -23.75 -4.92 3.44
N CYS A 220 -24.00 -6.10 4.02
CA CYS A 220 -24.39 -6.24 5.43
C CYS A 220 -23.37 -7.03 6.28
N SER A 221 -22.26 -7.48 5.71
CA SER A 221 -21.24 -8.32 6.38
C SER A 221 -21.70 -9.71 6.84
N GLY A 222 -22.91 -10.16 6.46
CA GLY A 222 -23.41 -11.52 6.76
C GLY A 222 -22.80 -12.62 5.88
N GLU A 223 -22.99 -13.88 6.25
CA GLU A 223 -22.38 -15.05 5.59
C GLU A 223 -23.16 -15.51 4.35
N HIS A 224 -23.21 -14.65 3.32
CA HIS A 224 -23.82 -14.94 2.02
C HIS A 224 -23.20 -14.09 0.91
N LYS A 225 -23.48 -14.42 -0.35
CA LYS A 225 -23.04 -13.61 -1.50
C LYS A 225 -23.83 -12.31 -1.50
N GLY A 226 -23.19 -11.19 -1.83
CA GLY A 226 -23.89 -9.90 -1.84
C GLY A 226 -25.06 -9.83 -2.83
N GLN A 227 -25.05 -10.64 -3.89
CA GLN A 227 -26.19 -10.78 -4.82
C GLN A 227 -27.46 -11.29 -4.12
N ASP A 228 -27.30 -12.17 -3.14
CA ASP A 228 -28.39 -12.83 -2.40
C ASP A 228 -28.76 -12.05 -1.12
N CYS A 229 -28.20 -10.86 -0.93
CA CYS A 229 -28.40 -10.09 0.29
C CYS A 229 -29.86 -9.59 0.39
N PRO A 230 -30.59 -9.91 1.48
CA PRO A 230 -31.93 -9.38 1.71
C PRO A 230 -31.91 -7.87 2.04
N ASN A 231 -30.77 -7.34 2.47
CA ASN A 231 -30.59 -5.93 2.83
C ASN A 231 -29.52 -5.25 1.97
N ARG A 232 -29.84 -4.99 0.70
CA ARG A 232 -28.92 -4.37 -0.27
C ARG A 232 -28.55 -2.92 0.06
N ASN A 233 -29.36 -2.25 0.87
CA ASN A 233 -29.10 -0.87 1.32
C ASN A 233 -28.28 -0.81 2.62
N ALA A 234 -27.96 -1.96 3.23
CA ALA A 234 -27.05 -2.00 4.35
C ALA A 234 -25.69 -1.38 4.00
N MET A 235 -25.13 -0.67 4.97
CA MET A 235 -23.80 -0.08 4.89
C MET A 235 -22.99 -0.63 6.06
N ALA A 236 -22.42 -1.81 5.90
CA ALA A 236 -21.58 -2.44 6.91
C ALA A 236 -20.20 -2.78 6.34
N CYS A 237 -19.15 -2.30 7.02
CA CYS A 237 -17.77 -2.57 6.64
C CYS A 237 -17.22 -3.75 7.45
N THR A 238 -17.15 -4.93 6.82
CA THR A 238 -16.61 -6.16 7.43
C THR A 238 -15.24 -5.96 8.05
N ASN A 239 -14.38 -5.15 7.42
CA ASN A 239 -13.02 -4.90 7.91
C ASN A 239 -13.01 -4.02 9.17
N CYS A 240 -13.84 -2.98 9.22
CA CYS A 240 -13.99 -2.13 10.39
C CYS A 240 -14.63 -2.89 11.57
N ILE A 241 -15.59 -3.77 11.29
CA ILE A 241 -16.20 -4.65 12.30
C ILE A 241 -15.13 -5.58 12.90
N ARG A 242 -14.37 -6.28 12.05
CA ARG A 242 -13.28 -7.18 12.48
C ARG A 242 -12.21 -6.43 13.26
N PHE A 243 -11.86 -5.21 12.84
CA PHE A 243 -10.90 -4.37 13.55
C PHE A 243 -11.42 -3.97 14.94
N ASN A 244 -12.66 -3.51 15.04
CA ASN A 244 -13.27 -3.13 16.32
C ASN A 244 -13.39 -4.30 17.30
N HIS A 245 -13.60 -5.52 16.80
CA HIS A 245 -13.61 -6.73 17.63
C HIS A 245 -12.22 -7.05 18.21
N LYS A 246 -11.14 -6.79 17.46
CA LYS A 246 -9.76 -7.02 17.91
C LYS A 246 -9.24 -5.89 18.81
N THR A 247 -9.75 -4.68 18.61
CA THR A 247 -9.31 -3.49 19.34
C THR A 247 -9.94 -3.41 20.73
N LYS A 248 -9.13 -3.65 21.76
CA LYS A 248 -9.55 -3.54 23.17
C LYS A 248 -9.81 -2.09 23.61
N ASN A 249 -9.09 -1.12 23.03
CA ASN A 249 -9.23 0.29 23.40
C ASN A 249 -10.44 0.92 22.70
N ILE A 250 -11.45 1.33 23.48
CA ILE A 250 -12.70 1.87 22.95
C ILE A 250 -12.52 3.15 22.12
N HIS A 251 -11.57 4.00 22.49
CA HIS A 251 -11.27 5.25 21.78
C HIS A 251 -10.57 5.04 20.43
N LYS A 252 -10.11 3.81 20.16
CA LYS A 252 -9.52 3.44 18.88
C LYS A 252 -10.50 2.73 17.94
N LYS A 253 -11.75 2.49 18.36
CA LYS A 253 -12.76 1.90 17.48
C LYS A 253 -13.14 2.86 16.36
N VAL A 254 -13.41 2.31 15.19
CA VAL A 254 -13.73 3.07 13.98
C VAL A 254 -15.20 2.92 13.59
N ASN A 255 -15.71 3.88 12.81
CA ASN A 255 -17.06 3.79 12.25
C ASN A 255 -17.18 2.56 11.33
N VAL A 256 -18.25 1.77 11.48
CA VAL A 256 -18.51 0.57 10.66
C VAL A 256 -19.60 0.77 9.60
N ASN A 257 -20.32 1.88 9.67
CA ASN A 257 -21.51 2.20 8.90
C ASN A 257 -21.16 2.80 7.52
N HIS A 258 -20.40 2.06 6.73
CA HIS A 258 -20.05 2.43 5.36
C HIS A 258 -19.82 1.18 4.51
N LYS A 259 -19.87 1.32 3.19
CA LYS A 259 -19.56 0.20 2.28
C LYS A 259 -18.08 -0.20 2.41
N PRO A 260 -17.73 -1.49 2.35
CA PRO A 260 -16.34 -1.95 2.40
C PRO A 260 -15.42 -1.38 1.30
N PHE A 261 -16.03 -0.82 0.23
CA PHE A 261 -15.34 -0.20 -0.91
C PHE A 261 -15.20 1.31 -0.80
N SER A 262 -15.67 1.92 0.30
CA SER A 262 -15.59 3.36 0.52
C SER A 262 -14.13 3.82 0.54
N GLU A 263 -13.79 4.85 -0.23
CA GLU A 263 -12.44 5.44 -0.28
C GLU A 263 -11.98 5.94 1.10
N CYS A 264 -12.91 6.34 1.97
CA CYS A 264 -12.64 6.82 3.32
C CYS A 264 -12.56 5.72 4.38
N CYS A 265 -12.55 4.44 4.01
CA CYS A 265 -12.47 3.36 4.99
C CYS A 265 -11.19 3.49 5.83
N PRO A 266 -11.28 3.65 7.16
CA PRO A 266 -10.11 3.86 8.02
C PRO A 266 -9.22 2.62 8.08
N CYS A 267 -9.76 1.43 7.79
CA CYS A 267 -9.02 0.17 7.76
C CYS A 267 -8.28 -0.09 6.44
N HIS A 268 -8.30 0.82 5.46
CA HIS A 268 -7.45 0.69 4.26
C HIS A 268 -5.95 0.66 4.59
N PHE A 269 -5.58 1.19 5.75
CA PHE A 269 -4.20 1.48 6.12
C PHE A 269 -3.73 0.80 7.41
N LEU A 270 -4.59 -0.02 8.03
CA LEU A 270 -4.34 -0.74 9.28
C LEU A 270 -3.94 -2.19 8.98
#